data_AF-A0A6A4JLD9-F1
#
_entry.id   AF-A0A6A4JLD9-F1
#
_cell.length_a   1.000
_cell.length_b   1.000
_cell.length_c   1.000
_cell.angle_alpha   90.00
_cell.angle_beta   90.00
_cell.angle_gamma   90.00
#
_symmetry.space_group_name_H-M   'P 1'
#
loop_
_entity.id
_entity.type
_entity.pdbx_description
1 polymer ?
#
loop_
_entity_poly.entity_id
_entity_poly.type
_entity_poly.pdbx_seq_one_letter_code
_entity_poly.pdbx_strand_id
1 'polypeptide(L)'
;MGYYKSLRTEKLGKRISVTLICPGPVFSNFLANCFTGKHGEEFGQDVAPSDRRMTTARCAYLSAVAIVNKLDEAWVGVFPIVPITYILVFFPTLSKWIAQFIGTKEIMKLRDSRVVIDSKE
;
A
#
# COMPACT_ATOMS: atom_id res chain seq x y z
N MET A 1 7.74 6.58 7.46
CA MET A 1 7.17 7.25 8.65
C MET A 1 8.15 8.21 9.34
N GLY A 2 9.39 7.82 9.63
CA GLY A 2 10.32 8.64 10.41
C GLY A 2 10.71 10.00 9.79
N TYR A 3 11.16 10.02 8.52
CA TYR A 3 11.67 11.24 7.88
C TYR A 3 10.64 12.38 7.82
N TYR A 4 9.42 12.09 7.33
CA TYR A 4 8.37 13.11 7.21
C TYR A 4 7.79 13.54 8.56
N LYS A 5 7.93 12.72 9.61
CA LYS A 5 7.60 13.13 10.98
C LYS A 5 8.56 14.23 11.46
N SER A 6 9.87 14.05 11.24
CA SER A 6 10.87 15.09 11.55
C SER A 6 10.60 16.37 10.75
N LEU A 7 10.32 16.25 9.45
CA LEU A 7 9.96 17.41 8.61
C LEU A 7 8.74 18.17 9.17
N ARG A 8 7.71 17.46 9.64
CA ARG A 8 6.53 18.09 10.25
C ARG A 8 6.91 18.87 11.51
N THR A 9 7.76 18.31 12.36
CA THR A 9 8.28 18.98 13.56
C THR A 9 9.10 20.23 13.19
N GLU A 10 9.96 20.16 12.18
CA GLU A 10 10.75 21.32 11.70
C GLU A 10 9.91 22.44 11.09
N LYS A 11 8.73 22.12 10.58
CA LYS A 11 7.78 23.08 10.02
C LYS A 11 6.68 23.49 11.00
N LEU A 12 6.79 23.11 12.28
CA LEU A 12 5.84 23.55 13.31
C LEU A 12 5.80 25.09 13.37
N GLY A 13 4.58 25.66 13.38
CA GLY A 13 4.38 27.12 13.34
C GLY A 13 4.49 27.76 11.96
N LYS A 14 4.84 27.00 10.91
CA LYS A 14 4.82 27.47 9.51
C LYS A 14 3.51 27.07 8.83
N ARG A 15 3.15 27.76 7.75
CA ARG A 15 1.93 27.48 6.96
C ARG A 15 2.13 26.35 5.94
N ILE A 16 2.79 25.25 6.34
CA ILE A 16 3.07 24.10 5.49
C ILE A 16 2.55 22.85 6.21
N SER A 17 1.57 22.17 5.61
CA SER A 17 1.09 20.86 6.07
C SER A 17 1.73 19.74 5.26
N VAL A 18 2.12 18.66 5.95
CA VAL A 18 2.75 17.48 5.33
C VAL A 18 1.83 16.28 5.54
N THR A 19 1.24 15.80 4.44
CA THR A 19 0.37 14.61 4.41
C THR A 19 1.11 13.43 3.82
N LEU A 20 1.19 12.33 4.56
CA LEU A 20 1.79 11.09 4.07
C LEU A 20 0.70 10.14 3.56
N ILE A 21 0.73 9.83 2.26
CA ILE A 21 -0.19 8.89 1.65
C ILE A 21 0.45 7.49 1.59
N CYS A 22 -0.27 6.49 2.07
CA CYS A 22 0.13 5.08 2.02
C CYS A 22 -0.87 4.29 1.19
N PRO A 23 -0.66 4.20 -0.14
CA PRO A 23 -1.55 3.44 -1.00
C PRO A 23 -1.26 1.94 -0.92
N GLY A 24 -2.34 1.16 -0.79
CA GLY A 24 -2.34 -0.27 -1.11
C GLY A 24 -2.31 -0.52 -2.62
N PRO A 25 -2.54 -1.75 -3.10
CA PRO A 25 -2.47 -2.08 -4.51
C PRO A 25 -3.39 -1.21 -5.38
N VAL A 26 -2.83 -0.54 -6.38
CA VAL A 26 -3.53 0.34 -7.34
C VAL A 26 -3.34 -0.20 -8.76
N PHE A 27 -4.36 -0.09 -9.60
CA PHE A 27 -4.25 -0.27 -11.05
C PHE A 27 -3.51 0.91 -11.66
N SER A 28 -2.27 0.69 -12.09
CA SER A 28 -1.44 1.65 -12.80
C SER A 28 -0.57 0.93 -13.84
N ASN A 29 0.09 1.70 -14.70
CA ASN A 29 0.98 1.17 -15.74
C ASN A 29 2.34 0.71 -15.20
N PHE A 30 2.44 0.44 -13.89
CA PHE A 30 3.72 0.13 -13.26
C PHE A 30 4.31 -1.18 -13.80
N LEU A 31 3.51 -2.24 -13.98
CA LEU A 31 4.04 -3.50 -14.54
C LEU A 31 4.49 -3.36 -15.99
N ALA A 32 3.86 -2.50 -16.77
CA ALA A 32 4.28 -2.27 -18.16
C ALA A 32 5.66 -1.61 -18.19
N ASN A 33 5.85 -0.57 -17.38
CA ASN A 33 7.05 0.28 -17.38
C ASN A 33 8.05 -0.07 -16.27
N CYS A 34 7.91 -1.23 -15.62
CA CYS A 34 8.77 -1.63 -14.51
C CYS A 34 10.16 -1.98 -15.02
N PHE A 35 11.20 -1.42 -14.40
CA PHE A 35 12.59 -1.76 -14.74
C PHE A 35 12.87 -3.24 -14.49
N THR A 36 13.60 -3.88 -15.42
CA THR A 36 14.16 -5.22 -15.20
C THR A 36 15.63 -5.12 -14.76
N GLY A 37 16.26 -6.27 -14.52
CA GLY A 37 17.70 -6.34 -14.23
C GLY A 37 18.61 -6.03 -15.42
N LYS A 38 18.03 -5.80 -16.62
CA LYS A 38 18.78 -5.46 -17.83
C LYS A 38 18.48 -4.02 -18.25
N HIS A 39 19.52 -3.34 -18.71
CA HIS A 39 19.37 -1.97 -19.17
C HIS A 39 18.53 -1.90 -20.45
N GLY A 40 17.54 -1.00 -20.48
CA GLY A 40 16.67 -0.78 -21.63
C GLY A 40 15.54 -1.80 -21.81
N GLU A 41 15.39 -2.75 -20.88
CA GLU A 41 14.28 -3.70 -20.88
C GLU A 41 13.23 -3.28 -19.83
N GLU A 42 11.97 -3.28 -20.27
CA GLU A 42 10.80 -3.07 -19.41
C GLU A 42 10.10 -4.41 -19.19
N PHE A 43 9.42 -4.57 -18.06
CA PHE A 43 8.74 -5.82 -17.73
C PHE A 43 7.58 -6.13 -18.68
N GLY A 44 6.94 -5.11 -19.28
CA GLY A 44 6.05 -5.27 -20.44
C GLY A 44 4.77 -6.06 -20.17
N GLN A 45 4.39 -6.24 -18.91
CA GLN A 45 3.16 -6.96 -18.54
C GLN A 45 2.07 -6.01 -18.09
N ASP A 46 0.84 -6.28 -18.50
CA ASP A 46 -0.32 -5.59 -17.95
C ASP A 46 -0.79 -6.22 -16.64
N VAL A 47 -1.44 -5.39 -15.83
CA VAL A 47 -2.14 -5.88 -14.64
C VAL A 47 -3.41 -6.60 -15.11
N ALA A 48 -3.54 -7.88 -14.74
CA ALA A 48 -4.74 -8.66 -15.04
C ALA A 48 -6.00 -7.96 -14.49
N PRO A 49 -7.10 -7.87 -15.28
CA PRO A 49 -8.36 -7.27 -14.81
C PRO A 49 -8.98 -7.95 -13.58
N SER A 50 -8.62 -9.22 -13.34
CA SER A 50 -9.06 -10.01 -12.19
C SER A 50 -8.28 -9.70 -10.90
N ASP A 51 -7.24 -8.88 -10.96
CA ASP A 51 -6.41 -8.52 -9.82
C ASP A 51 -7.17 -7.58 -8.87
N ARG A 52 -7.07 -7.83 -7.56
CA ARG A 52 -7.83 -7.09 -6.55
C ARG A 52 -7.12 -5.79 -6.18
N ARG A 53 -7.24 -4.77 -7.02
CA ARG A 53 -6.62 -3.45 -6.82
C ARG A 53 -7.64 -2.32 -6.84
N MET A 54 -7.29 -1.20 -6.22
CA MET A 54 -8.10 0.01 -6.36
C MET A 54 -7.84 0.69 -7.70
N THR A 55 -8.82 1.41 -8.22
CA THR A 55 -8.61 2.26 -9.41
C THR A 55 -7.71 3.45 -9.09
N THR A 56 -6.90 3.90 -10.05
CA THR A 56 -6.09 5.12 -9.89
C THR A 56 -6.96 6.34 -9.56
N ALA A 57 -8.14 6.46 -10.18
CA ALA A 57 -9.09 7.55 -9.90
C ALA A 57 -9.51 7.60 -8.42
N ARG A 58 -9.82 6.44 -7.82
CA ARG A 58 -10.14 6.36 -6.38
C ARG A 58 -8.95 6.71 -5.50
N CYS A 59 -7.76 6.23 -5.85
CA CYS A 59 -6.53 6.57 -5.11
C CYS A 59 -6.26 8.07 -5.13
N ALA A 60 -6.33 8.69 -6.31
CA ALA A 60 -6.11 10.13 -6.49
C ALA A 60 -7.14 10.96 -5.73
N TYR A 61 -8.43 10.59 -5.82
CA TYR A 61 -9.51 11.25 -5.09
C TYR A 61 -9.26 11.23 -3.57
N LEU A 62 -8.99 10.04 -3.00
CA LEU A 62 -8.74 9.91 -1.56
C LEU A 62 -7.47 10.65 -1.11
N SER A 63 -6.44 10.69 -1.97
CA SER A 63 -5.22 11.47 -1.71
C SER A 63 -5.51 12.96 -1.64
N ALA A 64 -6.30 13.49 -2.59
CA ALA A 64 -6.71 14.89 -2.60
C ALA A 64 -7.55 15.24 -1.37
N VAL A 65 -8.50 14.37 -0.99
CA VAL A 65 -9.29 14.53 0.24
C VAL A 65 -8.38 14.58 1.48
N ALA A 66 -7.39 13.68 1.58
CA ALA A 66 -6.45 13.68 2.71
C ALA A 66 -5.60 14.96 2.78
N ILE A 67 -5.14 15.46 1.63
CA ILE A 67 -4.34 16.70 1.53
C ILE A 67 -5.18 17.92 1.95
N VAL A 68 -6.41 18.07 1.43
CA VAL A 68 -7.29 19.21 1.75
C VAL A 68 -7.64 19.23 3.23
N ASN A 69 -7.85 18.06 3.83
CA ASN A 69 -8.14 17.93 5.26
C ASN A 69 -6.88 17.96 6.14
N LYS A 70 -5.68 18.14 5.55
CA LYS A 70 -4.40 18.23 6.26
C LYS A 70 -4.17 17.02 7.17
N LEU A 71 -4.58 15.84 6.74
CA LEU A 71 -4.32 14.62 7.49
C LEU A 71 -2.82 14.38 7.54
N ASP A 72 -2.32 14.00 8.71
CA ASP A 72 -0.91 13.67 8.88
C ASP A 72 -0.52 12.41 8.10
N GLU A 73 -1.43 11.45 8.03
CA GLU A 73 -1.22 10.14 7.42
C GLU A 73 -2.55 9.59 6.91
N ALA A 74 -2.56 9.05 5.70
CA ALA A 74 -3.77 8.47 5.11
C ALA A 74 -3.46 7.15 4.41
N TRP A 75 -4.09 6.07 4.87
CA TRP A 75 -3.95 4.75 4.29
C TRP A 75 -5.12 4.52 3.36
N VAL A 76 -4.81 4.40 2.07
CA VAL A 76 -5.83 4.22 1.04
C VAL A 76 -5.73 2.80 0.53
N GLY A 77 -6.85 2.07 0.47
CA GLY A 77 -6.84 0.65 0.11
C GLY A 77 -8.23 0.11 -0.18
N VAL A 78 -8.30 -1.11 -0.69
CA VAL A 78 -9.54 -1.88 -0.81
C VAL A 78 -9.77 -2.67 0.47
N PHE A 79 -11.03 -2.75 0.93
CA PHE A 79 -11.36 -3.65 2.03
C PHE A 79 -10.96 -5.09 1.65
N PRO A 80 -10.36 -5.91 2.55
CA PRO A 80 -10.09 -5.65 3.97
C PRO A 80 -8.65 -5.19 4.30
N ILE A 81 -7.83 -4.76 3.32
CA ILE A 81 -6.39 -4.52 3.58
C ILE A 81 -6.16 -3.46 4.66
N VAL A 82 -6.88 -2.33 4.58
CA VAL A 82 -6.71 -1.19 5.49
C VAL A 82 -6.97 -1.59 6.95
N PRO A 83 -8.15 -2.16 7.32
CA PRO A 83 -8.39 -2.54 8.71
C PRO A 83 -7.43 -3.65 9.20
N ILE A 84 -7.06 -4.61 8.34
CA ILE A 84 -6.06 -5.63 8.70
C ILE A 84 -4.72 -4.96 9.03
N THR A 85 -4.21 -4.11 8.15
CA THR A 85 -2.94 -3.40 8.38
C THR A 85 -2.99 -2.54 9.66
N TYR A 86 -4.13 -1.91 9.94
CA TYR A 86 -4.32 -1.12 11.16
C TYR A 86 -4.20 -2.00 12.40
N ILE A 87 -4.87 -3.16 12.41
CA ILE A 87 -4.77 -4.12 13.52
C ILE A 87 -3.33 -4.60 13.69
N LEU A 88 -2.66 -4.94 12.59
CA LEU A 88 -1.28 -5.46 12.62
C LEU A 88 -0.27 -4.45 13.18
N VAL A 89 -0.46 -3.15 12.92
CA VAL A 89 0.45 -2.09 13.38
C VAL A 89 0.17 -1.66 14.81
N PHE A 90 -1.10 -1.54 15.20
CA PHE A 90 -1.47 -0.96 16.50
C PHE A 90 -1.76 -1.99 17.60
N PHE A 91 -2.08 -3.24 17.23
CA PHE A 91 -2.47 -4.27 18.20
C PHE A 91 -1.54 -5.49 18.11
N PRO A 92 -0.34 -5.44 18.70
CA PRO A 92 0.67 -6.49 18.56
C PRO A 92 0.18 -7.85 19.09
N THR A 93 -0.60 -7.89 20.17
CA THR A 93 -1.17 -9.15 20.69
C THR A 93 -2.18 -9.75 19.70
N LEU A 94 -3.07 -8.93 19.15
CA LEU A 94 -4.07 -9.39 18.19
C LEU A 94 -3.41 -9.78 16.85
N SER A 95 -2.35 -9.07 16.45
CA SER A 95 -1.58 -9.38 15.25
C SER A 95 -0.98 -10.79 15.28
N LYS A 96 -0.47 -11.23 16.44
CA LYS A 96 0.07 -12.58 16.64
C LYS A 96 -1.02 -13.64 16.48
N TRP A 97 -2.19 -13.40 17.08
CA TRP A 97 -3.35 -14.29 16.95
C TRP A 97 -3.84 -14.39 15.50
N ILE A 98 -3.96 -13.24 14.82
CA ILE A 98 -4.38 -13.18 13.42
C ILE A 98 -3.36 -13.89 12.52
N ALA A 99 -2.07 -13.69 12.74
CA ALA A 99 -1.03 -14.34 11.95
C ALA A 99 -1.05 -15.88 12.11
N GLN A 100 -1.30 -16.36 13.33
CA GLN A 100 -1.48 -17.79 13.61
C GLN A 100 -2.73 -18.37 12.94
N PHE A 101 -3.81 -17.57 12.82
CA PHE A 101 -5.08 -18.03 12.27
C PHE A 101 -5.15 -17.98 10.73
N ILE A 102 -4.68 -16.89 10.11
CA ILE A 102 -4.78 -16.68 8.66
C ILE A 102 -3.72 -17.47 7.89
N GLY A 103 -2.56 -17.73 8.50
CA GLY A 103 -1.43 -18.40 7.85
C GLY A 103 -0.72 -17.50 6.83
N THR A 104 0.55 -17.82 6.56
CA THR A 104 1.41 -16.98 5.71
C THR A 104 0.97 -16.94 4.24
N LYS A 105 0.39 -18.04 3.73
CA LYS A 105 -0.07 -18.15 2.33
C LYS A 105 -1.20 -17.18 2.00
N GLU A 106 -2.19 -17.04 2.88
CA GLU A 106 -3.32 -16.13 2.65
C GLU A 106 -2.90 -14.66 2.81
N ILE A 107 -1.97 -14.35 3.71
CA ILE A 107 -1.37 -13.01 3.81
C ILE A 107 -0.63 -12.64 2.53
N MET A 108 0.16 -13.56 1.96
CA MET A 108 0.85 -13.33 0.69
C MET A 108 -0.13 -13.19 -0.47
N LYS A 109 -1.19 -14.00 -0.51
CA LYS A 109 -2.26 -13.89 -1.50
C LYS A 109 -2.99 -12.54 -1.42
N LEU A 110 -3.20 -12.01 -0.21
CA LEU A 110 -3.78 -10.68 0.01
C LEU A 110 -2.86 -9.56 -0.51
N ARG A 111 -1.54 -9.75 -0.47
CA ARG A 111 -0.55 -8.80 -0.99
C ARG A 111 -0.44 -8.84 -2.51
N ASP A 112 -0.24 -10.04 -3.06
CA ASP A 112 0.14 -10.19 -4.46
C ASP A 112 -1.08 -10.36 -5.38
N SER A 113 -2.27 -10.65 -4.81
CA SER A 113 -3.50 -11.02 -5.52
C SER A 113 -3.33 -12.17 -6.54
N ARG A 114 -2.13 -12.77 -6.57
CA ARG A 114 -1.68 -13.88 -7.39
C ARG A 114 -1.08 -14.92 -6.44
N VAL A 115 -1.19 -16.19 -6.78
CA VAL A 115 -0.46 -17.26 -6.08
C VAL A 115 0.96 -17.24 -6.63
N VAL A 116 1.90 -16.66 -5.89
CA VAL A 116 3.32 -16.54 -6.32
C VAL A 116 4.15 -17.75 -5.86
N ILE A 117 3.58 -18.67 -5.07
CA ILE A 117 4.28 -19.85 -4.58
C ILE A 117 3.79 -21.08 -5.34
N ASP A 118 4.57 -21.48 -6.35
CA ASP A 118 4.56 -22.87 -6.81
C ASP A 118 5.37 -23.67 -5.78
N SER A 119 4.67 -24.34 -4.86
CA SER A 119 5.32 -25.25 -3.92
C SER A 119 5.72 -26.51 -4.66
N LYS A 120 6.86 -26.44 -5.36
CA LYS A 120 7.68 -27.61 -5.64
C LYS A 120 8.51 -27.90 -4.41
N GLU A 121 7.98 -28.75 -3.53
CA GLU A 121 8.65 -29.93 -2.95
C GLU A 121 7.58 -30.99 -2.68
#